data_AF-A0A9D5JHL0-F1
#
_entry.id   AF-A0A9D5JHL0-F1
#
_cell.length_a   1.000
_cell.length_b   1.000
_cell.length_c   1.000
_cell.angle_alpha   90.00
_cell.angle_beta   90.00
_cell.angle_gamma   90.00
#
_symmetry.space_group_name_H-M   'P 1'
#
loop_
_entity.id
_entity.type
_entity.pdbx_description
1 polymer ?
#
loop_
_entity_poly.entity_id
_entity_poly.type
_entity_poly.pdbx_seq_one_letter_code
_entity_poly.pdbx_strand_id
1 'polypeptide(L)'
;MSVVNYDELSNAIIGSSVPKPISGTLSGHAAGEPFDKHVYSELRKSFPKKTFRQHEYLNDLYSKNPTVITYEDRLNLFNSPTVMFLLSRGKSATTKWDINNPFEEKQNDTADILVVDNDFYEIIDIKTRNISKKAQPPNIISAYKLAQTCAKMIDNNEFDNFTIQYFGIDWELESGGLVCKNAHAVNLFKAEPILLYINWAAAMQIQFNVEDLDQSFKANMKQWARKYLKHFVAQAKQRTEDMIDRFVKPFEKYIEK
;
A
#
# COMPACT_ATOMS: atom_id res chain seq x y z
N MET A 1 16.39 0.49 -2.83
CA MET A 1 16.69 -0.68 -3.67
C MET A 1 15.37 -1.19 -4.24
N SER A 2 15.34 -1.70 -5.46
CA SER A 2 14.18 -2.38 -6.06
C SER A 2 14.64 -3.69 -6.68
N VAL A 3 13.79 -4.71 -6.56
CA VAL A 3 13.91 -5.97 -7.29
C VAL A 3 13.27 -5.83 -8.67
N VAL A 4 12.14 -5.13 -8.74
CA VAL A 4 11.39 -4.90 -9.98
C VAL A 4 12.05 -3.81 -10.83
N ASN A 5 12.20 -4.09 -12.14
CA ASN A 5 12.51 -3.08 -13.14
C ASN A 5 11.21 -2.38 -13.59
N TYR A 6 10.95 -1.19 -13.04
CA TYR A 6 9.71 -0.45 -13.33
C TYR A 6 9.68 0.18 -14.72
N ASP A 7 10.82 0.41 -15.35
CA ASP A 7 10.85 0.93 -16.74
C ASP A 7 10.36 -0.17 -17.69
N GLU A 8 10.84 -1.40 -17.51
CA GLU A 8 10.35 -2.58 -18.25
C GLU A 8 8.87 -2.85 -17.97
N LEU A 9 8.45 -2.79 -16.70
CA LEU A 9 7.03 -2.95 -16.34
C LEU A 9 6.16 -1.87 -17.00
N SER A 10 6.58 -0.61 -16.94
CA SER A 10 5.83 0.50 -17.57
C SER A 10 5.72 0.30 -19.07
N ASN A 11 6.80 -0.11 -19.74
CA ASN A 11 6.79 -0.41 -21.17
C ASN A 11 5.85 -1.57 -21.54
N ALA A 12 5.67 -2.55 -20.66
CA ALA A 12 4.73 -3.65 -20.89
C ALA A 12 3.26 -3.26 -20.69
N ILE A 13 2.99 -2.27 -19.83
CA ILE A 13 1.63 -1.86 -19.44
C ILE A 13 1.12 -0.68 -20.29
N ILE A 14 1.98 0.24 -20.69
CA ILE A 14 1.58 1.41 -21.51
C ILE A 14 1.07 0.95 -22.88
N GLY A 15 -0.12 1.44 -23.26
CA GLY A 15 -0.79 1.07 -24.49
C GLY A 15 -1.57 -0.25 -24.43
N SER A 16 -1.46 -1.03 -23.34
CA SER A 16 -2.24 -2.25 -23.17
C SER A 16 -3.71 -1.94 -22.89
N SER A 17 -4.58 -2.92 -23.19
CA SER A 17 -6.03 -2.81 -22.98
C SER A 17 -6.51 -3.96 -22.10
N VAL A 18 -7.33 -3.62 -21.10
CA VAL A 18 -7.99 -4.58 -20.22
C VAL A 18 -9.51 -4.48 -20.37
N PRO A 19 -10.25 -5.58 -20.13
CA PRO A 19 -11.71 -5.52 -20.17
C PRO A 19 -12.24 -4.57 -19.08
N LYS A 20 -13.47 -4.09 -19.27
CA LYS A 20 -14.22 -3.42 -18.20
C LYS A 20 -14.36 -4.35 -17.00
N PRO A 21 -14.44 -3.82 -15.78
CA PRO A 21 -14.72 -4.65 -14.62
C PRO A 21 -16.08 -5.34 -14.75
N ILE A 22 -16.20 -6.51 -14.14
CA ILE A 22 -17.42 -7.33 -14.17
C ILE A 22 -18.62 -6.56 -13.62
N SER A 23 -18.39 -5.71 -12.63
CA SER A 23 -19.41 -4.83 -12.03
C SER A 23 -19.94 -3.75 -12.98
N GLY A 24 -19.27 -3.51 -14.12
CA GLY A 24 -19.54 -2.40 -15.04
C GLY A 24 -19.19 -1.02 -14.49
N THR A 25 -18.74 -0.90 -13.23
CA THR A 25 -18.48 0.37 -12.56
C THR A 25 -17.14 0.96 -12.99
N LEU A 26 -17.15 2.18 -13.55
CA LEU A 26 -15.94 2.90 -14.02
C LEU A 26 -15.48 3.98 -13.03
N SER A 27 -15.63 3.71 -11.73
CA SER A 27 -15.16 4.54 -10.63
C SER A 27 -14.72 3.69 -9.44
N GLY A 28 -13.88 4.27 -8.58
CA GLY A 28 -13.36 3.59 -7.40
C GLY A 28 -12.45 2.41 -7.72
N HIS A 29 -12.16 1.60 -6.69
CA HIS A 29 -11.23 0.47 -6.80
C HIS A 29 -11.64 -0.56 -7.86
N ALA A 30 -12.95 -0.84 -7.99
CA ALA A 30 -13.46 -1.82 -8.96
C ALA A 30 -13.07 -1.49 -10.41
N ALA A 31 -12.97 -0.21 -10.77
CA ALA A 31 -12.56 0.18 -12.13
C ALA A 31 -11.09 -0.16 -12.45
N GLY A 32 -10.25 -0.24 -11.43
CA GLY A 32 -8.82 -0.54 -11.56
C GLY A 32 -8.46 -2.02 -11.46
N GLU A 33 -9.35 -2.85 -10.91
CA GLU A 33 -9.11 -4.29 -10.67
C GLU A 33 -8.58 -5.04 -11.91
N PRO A 34 -9.08 -4.80 -13.14
CA PRO A 34 -8.53 -5.48 -14.32
C PRO A 34 -7.05 -5.13 -14.61
N PHE A 35 -6.65 -3.87 -14.37
CA PHE A 35 -5.26 -3.45 -14.53
C PHE A 35 -4.36 -4.02 -13.43
N ASP A 36 -4.84 -4.05 -12.19
CA ASP A 36 -4.12 -4.69 -11.08
C ASP A 36 -3.79 -6.17 -11.41
N LYS A 37 -4.77 -6.94 -11.90
CA LYS A 37 -4.56 -8.32 -12.37
C LYS A 37 -3.58 -8.41 -13.54
N HIS A 38 -3.62 -7.44 -14.46
CA HIS A 38 -2.69 -7.41 -15.58
C HIS A 38 -1.24 -7.16 -15.13
N VAL A 39 -1.00 -6.19 -14.24
CA VAL A 39 0.32 -5.94 -13.65
C VAL A 39 0.84 -7.17 -12.91
N TYR A 40 -0.01 -7.81 -12.10
CA TYR A 40 0.34 -9.05 -11.43
C TYR A 40 0.78 -10.15 -12.41
N SER A 41 0.09 -10.29 -13.54
CA SER A 41 0.45 -11.26 -14.58
C SER A 41 1.80 -10.93 -15.23
N GLU A 42 2.07 -9.66 -15.56
CA GLU A 42 3.37 -9.26 -16.13
C GLU A 42 4.51 -9.50 -15.14
N LEU A 43 4.33 -9.14 -13.86
CA LEU A 43 5.32 -9.41 -12.81
C LEU A 43 5.53 -10.91 -12.60
N ARG A 44 4.50 -11.76 -12.71
CA ARG A 44 4.64 -13.22 -12.65
C ARG A 44 5.43 -13.80 -13.83
N LYS A 45 5.48 -13.15 -15.00
CA LYS A 45 6.33 -13.63 -16.11
C LYS A 45 7.80 -13.43 -15.78
N SER A 46 8.17 -12.27 -15.26
CA SER A 46 9.56 -11.94 -14.89
C SER A 46 9.99 -12.61 -13.58
N PHE A 47 9.05 -12.80 -12.64
CA PHE A 47 9.31 -13.28 -11.28
C PHE A 47 8.35 -14.42 -10.86
N PRO A 48 8.31 -15.55 -11.59
CA PRO A 48 7.25 -16.56 -11.49
C PRO A 48 7.10 -17.23 -10.12
N LYS A 49 8.17 -17.30 -9.33
CA LYS A 49 8.18 -17.91 -7.99
C LYS A 49 8.36 -16.90 -6.85
N LYS A 50 8.39 -15.61 -7.19
CA LYS A 50 8.73 -14.50 -6.28
C LYS A 50 7.61 -13.47 -6.19
N THR A 51 6.69 -13.44 -7.14
CA THR A 51 5.50 -12.56 -7.13
C THR A 51 4.32 -13.26 -6.46
N PHE A 52 3.65 -12.55 -5.55
CA PHE A 52 2.50 -13.03 -4.80
C PHE A 52 1.48 -11.92 -4.64
N ARG A 53 0.19 -12.27 -4.53
CA ARG A 53 -0.75 -11.45 -3.75
C ARG A 53 -0.41 -11.58 -2.28
N GLN A 54 -0.77 -10.60 -1.44
CA GLN A 54 -0.45 -10.69 -0.01
C GLN A 54 -0.96 -12.00 0.62
N HIS A 55 -2.20 -12.39 0.34
CA HIS A 55 -2.77 -13.64 0.86
C HIS A 55 -2.06 -14.89 0.32
N GLU A 56 -1.63 -14.89 -0.94
CA GLU A 56 -0.86 -15.99 -1.54
C GLU A 56 0.48 -16.17 -0.84
N TYR A 57 1.19 -15.07 -0.54
CA TYR A 57 2.45 -15.13 0.20
C TYR A 57 2.26 -15.75 1.58
N LEU A 58 1.20 -15.35 2.31
CA LEU A 58 0.89 -15.91 3.62
C LEU A 58 0.55 -17.41 3.53
N ASN A 59 -0.24 -17.80 2.54
CA ASN A 59 -0.61 -19.19 2.30
C ASN A 59 0.63 -20.03 1.98
N ASP A 60 1.53 -19.54 1.14
CA ASP A 60 2.79 -20.20 0.80
C ASP A 60 3.71 -20.32 2.02
N LEU A 61 3.89 -19.24 2.79
CA LEU A 61 4.72 -19.20 4.00
C LEU A 61 4.26 -20.24 5.02
N TYR A 62 2.95 -20.31 5.29
CA TYR A 62 2.42 -21.25 6.29
C TYR A 62 2.35 -22.69 5.76
N SER A 63 2.08 -22.89 4.46
CA SER A 63 2.06 -24.23 3.85
C SER A 63 3.44 -24.90 3.84
N LYS A 64 4.51 -24.11 3.72
CA LYS A 64 5.90 -24.59 3.82
C LYS A 64 6.33 -24.93 5.24
N ASN A 65 5.57 -24.51 6.25
CA ASN A 65 5.85 -24.72 7.67
C ASN A 65 4.68 -25.42 8.38
N PRO A 66 4.28 -26.64 7.96
CA PRO A 66 3.04 -27.27 8.41
C PRO A 66 3.02 -27.62 9.91
N THR A 67 4.19 -27.72 10.54
CA THR A 67 4.32 -27.97 11.98
C THR A 67 4.07 -26.72 12.84
N VAL A 68 4.02 -25.54 12.22
CA VAL A 68 3.85 -24.25 12.90
C VAL A 68 2.36 -23.88 12.94
N ILE A 69 1.73 -24.18 14.06
CA ILE A 69 0.26 -24.12 14.22
C ILE A 69 -0.24 -22.97 15.09
N THR A 70 0.57 -22.47 16.02
CA THR A 70 0.14 -21.40 16.92
C THR A 70 0.17 -20.05 16.22
N TYR A 71 -0.61 -19.09 16.71
CA TYR A 71 -0.62 -17.75 16.16
C TYR A 71 0.76 -17.09 16.31
N GLU A 72 1.31 -17.17 17.51
CA GLU A 72 2.58 -16.55 17.87
C GLU A 72 3.74 -17.16 17.05
N ASP A 73 3.78 -18.48 16.88
CA ASP A 73 4.83 -19.12 16.08
C ASP A 73 4.70 -18.79 14.58
N ARG A 74 3.47 -18.65 14.06
CA ARG A 74 3.23 -18.20 12.68
C ARG A 74 3.71 -16.77 12.44
N LEU A 75 3.60 -15.89 13.43
CA LEU A 75 4.17 -14.55 13.32
C LEU A 75 5.71 -14.58 13.31
N ASN A 76 6.33 -15.52 14.02
CA ASN A 76 7.78 -15.69 14.03
C ASN A 76 8.35 -16.28 12.73
N LEU A 77 7.50 -16.78 11.82
CA LEU A 77 7.93 -17.17 10.47
C LEU A 77 8.35 -15.98 9.61
N PHE A 78 7.95 -14.77 9.98
CA PHE A 78 8.49 -13.56 9.36
C PHE A 78 9.86 -13.26 9.97
N ASN A 79 10.90 -13.23 9.14
CA ASN A 79 12.24 -12.79 9.54
C ASN A 79 12.33 -11.25 9.72
N SER A 80 11.20 -10.58 9.94
CA SER A 80 11.11 -9.14 10.10
C SER A 80 9.88 -8.72 10.90
N PRO A 81 10.03 -8.14 12.11
CA PRO A 81 8.92 -7.59 12.88
C PRO A 81 8.14 -6.49 12.13
N THR A 82 8.83 -5.67 11.31
CA THR A 82 8.19 -4.62 10.53
C THR A 82 7.35 -5.20 9.38
N VAL A 83 7.90 -6.13 8.60
CA VAL A 83 7.15 -6.78 7.50
C VAL A 83 6.00 -7.62 8.06
N MET A 84 6.22 -8.32 9.17
CA MET A 84 5.16 -9.04 9.89
C MET A 84 3.99 -8.12 10.26
N PHE A 85 4.26 -6.93 10.77
CA PHE A 85 3.23 -5.93 11.08
C PHE A 85 2.47 -5.46 9.83
N LEU A 86 3.16 -5.32 8.69
CA LEU A 86 2.54 -4.88 7.44
C LEU A 86 1.68 -5.98 6.80
N LEU A 87 2.12 -7.25 6.82
CA LEU A 87 1.54 -8.30 5.99
C LEU A 87 0.67 -9.31 6.74
N SER A 88 0.84 -9.46 8.05
CA SER A 88 0.11 -10.49 8.81
C SER A 88 -1.40 -10.24 8.87
N ARG A 89 -2.17 -11.32 9.06
CA ARG A 89 -3.59 -11.26 9.40
C ARG A 89 -3.77 -11.25 10.91
N GLY A 90 -4.91 -10.70 11.34
CA GLY A 90 -5.30 -10.69 12.75
C GLY A 90 -5.40 -12.09 13.36
N LYS A 91 -5.21 -12.17 14.68
CA LYS A 91 -5.12 -13.42 15.46
C LYS A 91 -6.15 -14.48 15.08
N SER A 92 -7.45 -14.13 15.05
CA SER A 92 -8.52 -15.06 14.72
C SER A 92 -8.37 -15.70 13.34
N ALA A 93 -8.03 -14.91 12.31
CA ALA A 93 -7.84 -15.41 10.96
C ALA A 93 -6.60 -16.30 10.88
N THR A 94 -5.50 -15.87 11.49
CA THR A 94 -4.24 -16.63 11.49
C THR A 94 -4.34 -17.93 12.28
N THR A 95 -5.08 -17.98 13.40
CA THR A 95 -5.30 -19.23 14.14
C THR A 95 -6.16 -20.23 13.35
N LYS A 96 -7.14 -19.73 12.57
CA LYS A 96 -8.06 -20.58 11.78
C LYS A 96 -7.49 -21.03 10.44
N TRP A 97 -6.33 -20.50 10.03
CA TRP A 97 -5.73 -20.87 8.76
C TRP A 97 -5.27 -22.34 8.79
N ASP A 98 -5.62 -23.06 7.72
CA ASP A 98 -5.08 -24.37 7.38
C ASP A 98 -5.14 -24.58 5.85
N ILE A 99 -4.60 -25.69 5.34
CA ILE A 99 -4.52 -25.95 3.90
C ILE A 99 -5.89 -26.05 3.19
N ASN A 100 -6.94 -26.41 3.93
CA ASN A 100 -8.32 -26.49 3.45
C ASN A 100 -9.11 -25.20 3.74
N ASN A 101 -8.56 -24.30 4.54
CA ASN A 101 -9.10 -22.99 4.85
C ASN A 101 -8.03 -21.88 4.64
N PRO A 102 -7.54 -21.72 3.39
CA PRO A 102 -6.51 -20.75 3.08
C PRO A 102 -7.03 -19.31 3.21
N PHE A 103 -6.12 -18.35 3.28
CA PHE A 103 -6.51 -16.95 3.15
C PHE A 103 -6.94 -16.62 1.74
N GLU A 104 -7.94 -15.76 1.66
CA GLU A 104 -8.39 -15.12 0.43
C GLU A 104 -8.03 -13.62 0.45
N GLU A 105 -8.10 -13.00 -0.71
CA GLU A 105 -7.93 -11.57 -0.88
C GLU A 105 -8.84 -10.77 0.06
N LYS A 106 -8.31 -9.69 0.67
CA LYS A 106 -9.15 -8.71 1.35
C LYS A 106 -8.79 -7.30 0.94
N GLN A 107 -9.81 -6.47 0.83
CA GLN A 107 -9.70 -5.04 0.52
C GLN A 107 -8.79 -4.25 1.49
N ASN A 108 -8.59 -4.75 2.71
CA ASN A 108 -7.77 -4.10 3.73
C ASN A 108 -6.36 -4.72 3.88
N ASP A 109 -5.95 -5.57 2.93
CA ASP A 109 -4.54 -5.96 2.81
C ASP A 109 -3.68 -4.73 2.50
N THR A 110 -2.40 -4.80 2.85
CA THR A 110 -1.47 -3.68 2.67
C THR A 110 -0.92 -3.62 1.26
N ALA A 111 -0.66 -4.79 0.68
CA ALA A 111 -0.06 -4.95 -0.62
C ALA A 111 -1.07 -5.56 -1.58
N ASP A 112 -1.23 -4.95 -2.75
CA ASP A 112 -1.92 -5.59 -3.87
C ASP A 112 -1.02 -6.69 -4.45
N ILE A 113 0.28 -6.41 -4.54
CA ILE A 113 1.30 -7.31 -5.04
C ILE A 113 2.53 -7.25 -4.13
N LEU A 114 3.13 -8.41 -3.90
CA LEU A 114 4.37 -8.57 -3.16
C LEU A 114 5.39 -9.28 -4.06
N VAL A 115 6.57 -8.70 -4.24
CA VAL A 115 7.72 -9.41 -4.83
C VAL A 115 8.74 -9.65 -3.73
N VAL A 116 9.05 -10.92 -3.47
CA VAL A 116 10.01 -11.33 -2.44
C VAL A 116 11.23 -11.96 -3.09
N ASP A 117 12.41 -11.39 -2.86
CA ASP A 117 13.67 -11.93 -3.37
C ASP A 117 14.79 -11.79 -2.34
N ASN A 118 15.46 -12.91 -2.01
CA ASN A 118 16.56 -12.96 -1.02
C ASN A 118 16.25 -12.18 0.27
N ASP A 119 15.09 -12.48 0.89
CA ASP A 119 14.58 -11.83 2.11
C ASP A 119 14.31 -10.32 2.01
N PHE A 120 14.37 -9.75 0.80
CA PHE A 120 13.90 -8.40 0.52
C PHE A 120 12.43 -8.42 0.06
N TYR A 121 11.62 -7.55 0.66
CA TYR A 121 10.18 -7.45 0.41
C TYR A 121 9.86 -6.15 -0.35
N GLU A 122 9.50 -6.28 -1.62
CA GLU A 122 8.96 -5.18 -2.40
C GLU A 122 7.44 -5.20 -2.34
N ILE A 123 6.89 -4.32 -1.49
CA ILE A 123 5.45 -4.16 -1.26
C ILE A 123 4.93 -3.17 -2.30
N ILE A 124 4.06 -3.64 -3.20
CA ILE A 124 3.56 -2.86 -4.34
C ILE A 124 2.05 -2.68 -4.19
N ASP A 125 1.59 -1.44 -4.32
CA ASP A 125 0.19 -1.06 -4.35
C ASP A 125 -0.13 -0.39 -5.70
N ILE A 126 -1.19 -0.85 -6.35
CA ILE A 126 -1.60 -0.42 -7.68
C ILE A 126 -2.65 0.69 -7.53
N LYS A 127 -2.32 1.88 -8.05
CA LYS A 127 -3.27 2.99 -8.14
C LYS A 127 -3.65 3.20 -9.59
N THR A 128 -4.94 3.24 -9.88
CA THR A 128 -5.42 3.52 -11.23
C THR A 128 -6.21 4.82 -11.25
N ARG A 129 -6.14 5.54 -12.37
CA ARG A 129 -6.83 6.81 -12.56
C ARG A 129 -7.40 6.90 -13.97
N ASN A 130 -8.70 7.23 -14.03
CA ASN A 130 -9.32 7.65 -15.28
C ASN A 130 -8.94 9.11 -15.55
N ILE A 131 -8.06 9.35 -16.53
CA ILE A 131 -7.57 10.71 -16.82
C ILE A 131 -8.61 11.61 -17.49
N SER A 132 -9.66 11.03 -18.08
CA SER A 132 -10.79 11.78 -18.62
C SER A 132 -11.71 12.33 -17.52
N LYS A 133 -11.46 12.01 -16.23
CA LYS A 133 -12.22 12.51 -15.09
C LYS A 133 -11.30 13.22 -14.09
N LYS A 134 -11.77 14.34 -13.53
CA LYS A 134 -11.10 14.97 -12.40
C LYS A 134 -11.33 14.11 -11.14
N ALA A 135 -10.26 13.52 -10.62
CA ALA A 135 -10.29 12.73 -9.40
C ALA A 135 -9.60 13.49 -8.25
N GLN A 136 -10.06 13.24 -7.03
CA GLN A 136 -9.30 13.60 -5.84
C GLN A 136 -8.14 12.63 -5.66
N PRO A 137 -7.03 13.05 -5.03
CA PRO A 137 -5.95 12.15 -4.68
C PRO A 137 -6.46 10.91 -3.93
N PRO A 138 -6.08 9.69 -4.35
CA PRO A 138 -6.54 8.47 -3.71
C PRO A 138 -5.98 8.31 -2.29
N ASN A 139 -6.63 7.45 -1.51
CA ASN A 139 -6.06 6.96 -0.27
C ASN A 139 -4.88 6.03 -0.59
N ILE A 140 -3.77 6.25 0.10
CA ILE A 140 -2.50 5.55 -0.13
C ILE A 140 -2.25 4.54 0.98
N ILE A 141 -2.03 5.02 2.20
CA ILE A 141 -1.81 4.21 3.39
C ILE A 141 -2.24 5.03 4.60
N SER A 142 -2.72 4.36 5.65
CA SER A 142 -2.99 5.04 6.91
C SER A 142 -1.70 5.66 7.45
N ALA A 143 -1.74 6.96 7.73
CA ALA A 143 -0.65 7.70 8.33
C ALA A 143 -0.22 7.10 9.68
N TYR A 144 -1.20 6.60 10.45
CA TYR A 144 -0.95 5.93 11.71
C TYR A 144 -0.30 4.55 11.51
N LYS A 145 -0.69 3.80 10.48
CA LYS A 145 -0.01 2.54 10.12
C LYS A 145 1.44 2.81 9.76
N LEU A 146 1.70 3.80 8.91
CA LEU A 146 3.06 4.19 8.51
C LEU A 146 3.89 4.71 9.70
N ALA A 147 3.27 5.37 10.68
CA ALA A 147 3.96 5.79 11.91
C ALA A 147 4.41 4.58 12.74
N GLN A 148 3.53 3.59 12.92
CA GLN A 148 3.88 2.33 13.60
C GLN A 148 4.96 1.56 12.83
N THR A 149 4.89 1.53 11.50
CA THR A 149 5.94 0.96 10.65
C THR A 149 7.28 1.64 10.91
N CYS A 150 7.34 2.98 10.88
CA CYS A 150 8.57 3.73 11.14
C CYS A 150 9.13 3.48 12.55
N ALA A 151 8.27 3.37 13.57
CA ALA A 151 8.70 3.05 14.93
C ALA A 151 9.32 1.64 14.98
N LYS A 152 8.65 0.64 14.40
CA LYS A 152 9.17 -0.74 14.34
C LYS A 152 10.49 -0.84 13.59
N MET A 153 10.64 -0.13 12.47
CA MET A 153 11.91 -0.05 11.74
C MET A 153 13.04 0.47 12.62
N ILE A 154 12.76 1.52 13.41
CA ILE A 154 13.75 2.13 14.31
C ILE A 154 14.10 1.19 15.46
N ASP A 155 13.10 0.58 16.10
CA ASP A 155 13.29 -0.29 17.26
C ASP A 155 14.06 -1.58 16.91
N ASN A 156 13.86 -2.10 15.69
CA ASN A 156 14.46 -3.35 15.22
C ASN A 156 15.66 -3.14 14.28
N ASN A 157 16.02 -1.88 13.98
CA ASN A 157 17.08 -1.52 13.03
C ASN A 157 16.89 -2.13 11.63
N GLU A 158 15.66 -2.12 11.13
CA GLU A 158 15.25 -2.69 9.83
C GLU A 158 15.08 -1.59 8.78
N PHE A 159 16.08 -1.42 7.89
CA PHE A 159 16.13 -0.29 6.94
C PHE A 159 16.47 -0.70 5.50
N ASP A 160 16.66 -1.97 5.25
CA ASP A 160 17.18 -2.53 4.00
C ASP A 160 16.48 -3.84 3.58
N ASN A 161 15.50 -4.31 4.36
CA ASN A 161 14.78 -5.55 4.12
C ASN A 161 13.42 -5.37 3.40
N PHE A 162 12.92 -4.14 3.23
CA PHE A 162 11.72 -3.91 2.43
C PHE A 162 11.66 -2.51 1.81
N THR A 163 10.74 -2.35 0.85
CA THR A 163 10.33 -1.05 0.31
C THR A 163 8.83 -1.02 0.08
N ILE A 164 8.24 0.17 0.04
CA ILE A 164 6.84 0.39 -0.36
C ILE A 164 6.82 1.19 -1.65
N GLN A 165 6.24 0.60 -2.69
CA GLN A 165 6.18 1.12 -4.05
C GLN A 165 4.73 1.30 -4.45
N TYR A 166 4.47 2.38 -5.18
CA TYR A 166 3.18 2.62 -5.80
C TYR A 166 3.36 2.60 -7.31
N PHE A 167 2.53 1.80 -7.98
CA PHE A 167 2.48 1.75 -9.44
C PHE A 167 1.16 2.37 -9.91
N GLY A 168 1.28 3.58 -10.48
CA GLY A 168 0.20 4.39 -10.99
C GLY A 168 -0.11 4.06 -12.44
N ILE A 169 -1.38 3.88 -12.79
CA ILE A 169 -1.84 3.60 -14.15
C ILE A 169 -2.90 4.62 -14.54
N ASP A 170 -2.56 5.43 -15.54
CA ASP A 170 -3.46 6.37 -16.17
C ASP A 170 -4.17 5.68 -17.34
N TRP A 171 -5.50 5.68 -17.33
CA TRP A 171 -6.29 4.99 -18.36
C TRP A 171 -7.46 5.82 -18.88
N GLU A 172 -7.90 5.46 -20.08
CA GLU A 172 -9.12 5.98 -20.71
C GLU A 172 -10.00 4.84 -21.22
N LEU A 173 -11.30 5.12 -21.39
CA LEU A 173 -12.23 4.17 -21.96
C LEU A 173 -12.20 4.29 -23.49
N GLU A 174 -11.72 3.26 -24.19
CA GLU A 174 -11.63 3.24 -25.65
C GLU A 174 -12.11 1.90 -26.21
N SER A 175 -12.91 1.95 -27.28
CA SER A 175 -13.32 0.75 -28.04
C SER A 175 -13.89 -0.40 -27.19
N GLY A 176 -14.53 -0.06 -26.06
CA GLY A 176 -15.15 -1.04 -25.16
C GLY A 176 -14.23 -1.59 -24.05
N GLY A 177 -12.95 -1.22 -24.00
CA GLY A 177 -11.99 -1.61 -22.96
C GLY A 177 -11.34 -0.40 -22.27
N LEU A 178 -10.58 -0.66 -21.20
CA LEU A 178 -9.78 0.37 -20.53
C LEU A 178 -8.36 0.32 -21.09
N VAL A 179 -7.90 1.40 -21.69
CA VAL A 179 -6.58 1.48 -22.33
C VAL A 179 -5.64 2.31 -21.48
N CYS A 180 -4.48 1.74 -21.15
CA CYS A 180 -3.43 2.43 -20.41
C CYS A 180 -2.77 3.48 -21.31
N LYS A 181 -2.77 4.74 -20.86
CA LYS A 181 -2.16 5.88 -21.55
C LYS A 181 -0.79 6.20 -20.99
N ASN A 182 -0.61 6.02 -19.69
CA ASN A 182 0.67 6.24 -19.04
C ASN A 182 0.79 5.40 -17.76
N ALA A 183 2.02 5.15 -17.32
CA ALA A 183 2.30 4.46 -16.07
C ALA A 183 3.40 5.18 -15.30
N HIS A 184 3.33 5.11 -13.96
CA HIS A 184 4.20 5.83 -13.06
C HIS A 184 4.64 4.90 -11.93
N ALA A 185 5.92 4.91 -11.58
CA ALA A 185 6.43 4.14 -10.46
C ALA A 185 7.13 5.07 -9.47
N VAL A 186 6.65 5.07 -8.23
CA VAL A 186 7.22 5.92 -7.17
C VAL A 186 7.44 5.14 -5.89
N ASN A 187 8.49 5.51 -5.19
CA ASN A 187 8.88 4.94 -3.91
C ASN A 187 8.50 5.88 -2.79
N LEU A 188 7.73 5.36 -1.82
CA LEU A 188 7.32 6.13 -0.65
C LEU A 188 8.52 6.69 0.11
N PHE A 189 9.59 5.90 0.24
CA PHE A 189 10.80 6.27 0.97
C PHE A 189 11.74 7.21 0.19
N LYS A 190 11.39 7.58 -1.04
CA LYS A 190 12.04 8.66 -1.80
C LYS A 190 11.23 9.96 -1.81
N ALA A 191 10.02 9.95 -1.27
CA ALA A 191 9.24 11.16 -1.08
C ALA A 191 9.76 11.98 0.09
N GLU A 192 9.62 13.30 0.02
CA GLU A 192 9.89 14.19 1.15
C GLU A 192 8.82 14.01 2.25
N PRO A 193 9.16 13.42 3.42
CA PRO A 193 8.15 13.04 4.43
C PRO A 193 7.25 14.16 4.91
N ILE A 194 7.76 15.39 4.99
CA ILE A 194 6.99 16.53 5.51
C ILE A 194 5.93 17.04 4.53
N LEU A 195 6.02 16.64 3.26
CA LEU A 195 5.05 17.01 2.23
C LEU A 195 3.91 16.00 2.10
N LEU A 196 3.97 14.87 2.82
CA LEU A 196 2.90 13.88 2.81
C LEU A 196 1.66 14.45 3.53
N TYR A 197 0.64 14.76 2.75
CA TYR A 197 -0.64 15.24 3.27
C TYR A 197 -1.39 14.10 4.00
N ILE A 198 -1.83 14.37 5.22
CA ILE A 198 -2.59 13.44 6.06
C ILE A 198 -4.04 13.92 6.14
N ASN A 199 -4.95 13.16 5.53
CA ASN A 199 -6.38 13.39 5.67
C ASN A 199 -6.92 12.67 6.90
N TRP A 200 -6.91 13.39 8.03
CA TRP A 200 -7.39 12.87 9.32
C TRP A 200 -8.86 12.41 9.29
N ALA A 201 -9.72 13.09 8.53
CA ALA A 201 -11.14 12.75 8.44
C ALA A 201 -11.40 11.51 7.56
N ALA A 202 -10.58 11.29 6.53
CA ALA A 202 -10.66 10.12 5.66
C ALA A 202 -9.83 8.96 6.23
N ALA A 203 -10.21 8.47 7.42
CA ALA A 203 -9.55 7.34 8.09
C ALA A 203 -8.03 7.52 8.29
N MET A 204 -7.58 8.77 8.52
CA MET A 204 -6.18 9.13 8.70
C MET A 204 -5.28 8.70 7.53
N GLN A 205 -5.80 8.74 6.31
CA GLN A 205 -5.06 8.29 5.13
C GLN A 205 -4.09 9.36 4.65
N ILE A 206 -2.90 8.94 4.26
CA ILE A 206 -2.04 9.73 3.37
C ILE A 206 -2.72 9.73 1.99
N GLN A 207 -2.74 10.89 1.34
CA GLN A 207 -3.33 11.04 0.01
C GLN A 207 -2.38 11.80 -0.91
N PHE A 208 -2.08 11.21 -2.07
CA PHE A 208 -1.35 11.84 -3.17
C PHE A 208 -1.70 11.12 -4.47
N ASN A 209 -1.56 11.80 -5.61
CA ASN A 209 -1.52 11.08 -6.88
C ASN A 209 -0.11 10.55 -7.11
N VAL A 210 -0.01 9.36 -7.69
CA VAL A 210 1.27 8.65 -7.81
C VAL A 210 2.26 9.44 -8.67
N GLU A 211 1.80 9.99 -9.78
CA GLU A 211 2.57 10.79 -10.72
C GLU A 211 3.06 12.13 -10.16
N ASP A 212 2.40 12.64 -9.12
CA ASP A 212 2.73 13.93 -8.49
C ASP A 212 3.66 13.78 -7.28
N LEU A 213 3.96 12.54 -6.85
CA LEU A 213 4.76 12.31 -5.66
C LEU A 213 6.23 12.65 -5.93
N ASP A 214 6.78 13.60 -5.17
CA ASP A 214 8.21 13.92 -5.21
C ASP A 214 9.07 12.68 -4.96
N GLN A 215 10.19 12.56 -5.67
CA GLN A 215 11.15 11.44 -5.56
C GLN A 215 12.57 11.94 -5.28
N SER A 216 12.70 13.19 -4.82
CA SER A 216 13.98 13.89 -4.68
C SER A 216 14.70 13.64 -3.35
N PHE A 217 14.06 12.97 -2.38
CA PHE A 217 14.65 12.74 -1.06
C PHE A 217 15.89 11.83 -1.15
N LYS A 218 17.04 12.35 -0.70
CA LYS A 218 18.36 11.68 -0.84
C LYS A 218 18.90 11.04 0.43
N ALA A 219 18.25 11.27 1.57
CA ALA A 219 18.72 10.75 2.85
C ALA A 219 18.36 9.26 3.00
N ASN A 220 18.96 8.58 3.97
CA ASN A 220 18.71 7.14 4.18
C ASN A 220 17.35 6.87 4.84
N MET A 221 16.92 5.61 4.81
CA MET A 221 15.59 5.20 5.31
C MET A 221 15.40 5.46 6.81
N LYS A 222 16.47 5.39 7.62
CA LYS A 222 16.44 5.74 9.05
C LYS A 222 16.16 7.24 9.27
N GLN A 223 16.76 8.10 8.46
CA GLN A 223 16.50 9.53 8.48
C GLN A 223 15.08 9.83 7.98
N TRP A 224 14.64 9.14 6.92
CA TRP A 224 13.28 9.22 6.40
C TRP A 224 12.24 8.89 7.49
N ALA A 225 12.38 7.74 8.17
CA ALA A 225 11.48 7.28 9.22
C ALA A 225 11.36 8.28 10.37
N ARG A 226 12.49 8.83 10.84
CA ARG A 226 12.50 9.86 11.90
C ARG A 226 11.84 11.16 11.45
N LYS A 227 12.07 11.57 10.20
CA LYS A 227 11.49 12.80 9.64
C LYS A 227 9.98 12.64 9.46
N TYR A 228 9.52 11.48 9.00
CA TYR A 228 8.10 11.14 8.92
C TYR A 228 7.44 11.14 10.31
N LEU A 229 8.04 10.50 11.31
CA LEU A 229 7.50 10.51 12.68
C LEU A 229 7.38 11.92 13.26
N LYS A 230 8.37 12.79 13.01
CA LYS A 230 8.31 14.21 13.42
C LYS A 230 7.12 14.92 12.75
N HIS A 231 6.92 14.71 11.46
CA HIS A 231 5.78 15.25 10.72
C HIS A 231 4.45 14.73 11.27
N PHE A 232 4.31 13.41 11.43
CA PHE A 232 3.11 12.76 11.95
C PHE A 232 2.70 13.32 13.33
N VAL A 233 3.66 13.44 14.26
CA VAL A 233 3.39 14.01 15.60
C VAL A 233 2.97 15.48 15.52
N ALA A 234 3.61 16.29 14.67
CA ALA A 234 3.24 17.69 14.50
C ALA A 234 1.82 17.83 13.94
N GLN A 235 1.50 17.08 12.88
CA GLN A 235 0.18 17.09 12.25
C GLN A 235 -0.92 16.57 13.19
N ALA A 236 -0.63 15.59 14.05
CA ALA A 236 -1.58 15.07 15.03
C ALA A 236 -1.94 16.12 16.11
N LYS A 237 -0.94 16.90 16.56
CA LYS A 237 -1.16 18.01 17.49
C LYS A 237 -2.03 19.08 16.86
N GLN A 238 -1.68 19.53 15.64
CA GLN A 238 -2.46 20.51 14.90
C GLN A 238 -3.90 20.04 14.70
N ARG A 239 -4.11 18.76 14.33
CA ARG A 239 -5.45 18.21 14.13
C ARG A 239 -6.30 18.27 15.39
N THR A 240 -5.71 18.05 16.56
CA THR A 240 -6.44 18.13 17.84
C THR A 240 -6.99 19.54 18.06
N GLU A 241 -6.18 20.57 17.81
CA GLU A 241 -6.58 21.97 17.90
C GLU A 241 -7.69 22.30 16.89
N ASP A 242 -7.51 21.89 15.63
CA ASP A 242 -8.51 22.08 14.58
C ASP A 242 -9.86 21.44 14.93
N MET A 243 -9.85 20.30 15.63
CA MET A 243 -11.08 19.62 16.04
C MET A 243 -11.87 20.44 17.07
N ILE A 244 -11.18 21.05 18.04
CA ILE A 244 -11.82 21.96 19.00
C ILE A 244 -12.42 23.15 18.27
N ASP A 245 -11.63 23.78 17.40
CA ASP A 245 -12.05 25.01 16.72
C ASP A 245 -13.20 24.79 15.73
N ARG A 246 -13.19 23.67 15.01
CA ARG A 246 -14.18 23.41 13.95
C ARG A 246 -15.40 22.64 14.40
N PHE A 247 -15.27 21.77 15.41
CA PHE A 247 -16.32 20.82 15.78
C PHE A 247 -16.79 20.95 17.24
N VAL A 248 -16.13 21.74 18.08
CA VAL A 248 -16.59 22.01 19.45
C VAL A 248 -17.13 23.43 19.54
N LYS A 249 -16.26 24.46 19.40
CA LYS A 249 -16.63 25.88 19.58
C LYS A 249 -17.88 26.33 18.83
N PRO A 250 -18.11 25.96 17.55
CA PRO A 250 -19.29 26.41 16.82
C PRO A 250 -20.62 25.89 17.39
N PHE A 251 -20.57 24.79 18.14
CA PHE A 251 -21.74 24.09 18.65
C PHE A 251 -22.00 24.30 20.15
N GLU A 252 -21.03 24.84 20.91
CA GLU A 252 -21.15 25.10 22.35
C GLU A 252 -22.34 26.01 22.71
N LYS A 253 -22.72 26.94 21.81
CA LYS A 253 -23.87 27.83 22.04
C LYS A 253 -25.24 27.12 22.00
N TYR A 254 -25.29 25.87 21.56
CA TYR A 254 -26.53 25.08 21.45
C TYR A 254 -26.67 24.03 22.55
N ILE A 255 -25.71 23.92 23.47
CA ILE A 255 -25.79 23.03 24.62
C ILE A 255 -26.13 23.86 25.87
N GLU A 256 -27.11 23.40 26.65
CA GLU A 256 -27.38 23.97 27.98
C GLU A 256 -26.19 23.70 28.90
N LYS A 257 -25.86 24.68 29.74
CA LYS A 257 -24.78 24.57 30.72
C LYS A 257 -25.22 23.82 31.97
#